data_AF-A0A7C0VNW5-F1
#
_entry.id   AF-A0A7C0VNW5-F1
#
_cell.length_a   1.000
_cell.length_b   1.000
_cell.length_c   1.000
_cell.angle_alpha   90.00
_cell.angle_beta   90.00
_cell.angle_gamma   90.00
#
_symmetry.space_group_name_H-M   'P 1'
#
loop_
_entity.id
_entity.type
_entity.pdbx_description
1 polymer ?
#
loop_
_entity_poly.entity_id
_entity_poly.type
_entity_poly.pdbx_seq_one_letter_code
_entity_poly.pdbx_strand_id
1 'polypeptide(L)'
;MNNKNNTRRKLTDIPKENPFRVPEGYFDKLQDKIDKAVAIRQVTPDEKRGFFSLLRPQLALAAGFAGLVLLGYFAVKLILKPEPETSQNDLAEYIEFHMDDFDESQIIDALGEQDPGIPELDYTDDEIIYYLVTEDIDEITIMEELQ
;
A
#
# COMPACT_ATOMS: atom_id res chain seq x y z
N MET A 1 66.54 25.18 57.59
CA MET A 1 65.93 24.31 56.55
C MET A 1 65.72 22.92 57.16
N ASN A 2 64.46 22.50 57.32
CA ASN A 2 64.08 21.22 57.93
C ASN A 2 64.47 20.02 57.04
N ASN A 3 65.21 19.07 57.60
CA ASN A 3 65.50 17.78 56.97
C ASN A 3 64.28 16.86 57.11
N LYS A 4 63.63 16.52 55.99
CA LYS A 4 62.54 15.53 55.93
C LYS A 4 63.15 14.13 55.88
N ASN A 5 63.12 13.45 57.01
CA ASN A 5 63.46 12.05 57.22
C ASN A 5 62.54 11.11 56.42
N ASN A 6 63.08 10.64 55.28
CA ASN A 6 62.48 9.66 54.39
C ASN A 6 62.45 8.26 55.03
N THR A 7 61.30 7.89 55.60
CA THR A 7 61.07 6.65 56.34
C THR A 7 60.67 5.52 55.40
N ARG A 8 61.65 4.81 54.83
CA ARG A 8 61.40 3.48 54.24
C ARG A 8 61.39 2.44 55.36
N ARG A 9 60.22 1.84 55.64
CA ARG A 9 60.11 0.75 56.62
C ARG A 9 60.89 -0.46 56.11
N LYS A 10 61.76 -1.04 56.95
CA LYS A 10 62.52 -2.25 56.59
C LYS A 10 61.60 -3.45 56.79
N LEU A 11 61.75 -4.49 55.95
CA LEU A 11 60.97 -5.74 56.11
C LEU A 11 61.14 -6.38 57.50
N THR A 12 62.28 -6.12 58.15
CA THR A 12 62.58 -6.54 59.53
C THR A 12 61.66 -5.93 60.58
N ASP A 13 61.03 -4.79 60.26
CA ASP A 13 60.17 -4.03 61.17
C ASP A 13 58.69 -4.44 61.06
N ILE A 14 58.38 -5.38 60.15
CA ILE A 14 57.03 -5.95 60.00
C ILE A 14 56.93 -7.15 60.95
N PRO A 15 55.95 -7.18 61.87
CA PRO A 15 55.74 -8.35 62.72
C PRO A 15 55.52 -9.59 61.85
N LYS A 16 56.21 -10.68 62.17
CA LYS A 16 56.08 -11.97 61.45
C LYS A 16 54.75 -12.67 61.75
N GLU A 17 53.99 -12.16 62.69
CA GLU A 17 52.67 -12.64 63.05
C GLU A 17 51.61 -12.01 62.14
N ASN A 18 50.56 -12.77 61.82
CA ASN A 18 49.50 -12.30 60.97
C ASN A 18 48.68 -11.20 61.69
N PRO A 19 48.71 -9.94 61.22
CA PRO A 19 47.96 -8.85 61.86
C PRO A 19 46.45 -8.92 61.55
N PHE A 20 46.02 -9.80 60.65
CA PHE A 20 44.64 -9.94 60.26
C PHE A 20 43.97 -11.03 61.09
N ARG A 21 43.00 -10.63 61.92
CA ARG A 21 42.12 -11.55 62.65
C ARG A 21 40.69 -11.37 62.17
N VAL A 22 40.05 -12.48 61.83
CA VAL A 22 38.61 -12.47 61.50
C VAL A 22 37.78 -12.63 62.77
N PRO A 23 36.57 -12.04 62.81
CA PRO A 23 35.60 -12.33 63.87
C PRO A 23 35.22 -13.81 63.91
N GLU A 24 34.85 -14.28 65.10
CA GLU A 24 34.32 -15.63 65.29
C GLU A 24 33.05 -15.85 64.45
N GLY A 25 32.97 -16.97 63.74
CA GLY A 25 31.86 -17.32 62.84
C GLY A 25 31.75 -16.47 61.57
N TYR A 26 32.80 -15.74 61.16
CA TYR A 26 32.81 -14.96 59.92
C TYR A 26 32.56 -15.84 58.68
N PHE A 27 33.28 -16.95 58.57
CA PHE A 27 33.18 -17.86 57.42
C PHE A 27 31.87 -18.65 57.42
N ASP A 28 31.29 -18.94 58.59
CA ASP A 28 29.99 -19.60 58.71
C ASP A 28 28.87 -18.75 58.10
N LYS A 29 28.92 -17.43 58.27
CA LYS A 29 27.94 -16.47 57.71
C LYS A 29 28.31 -15.97 56.31
N LEU A 30 29.49 -16.32 55.80
CA LEU A 30 29.95 -15.84 54.50
C LEU A 30 29.15 -16.49 53.37
N GLN A 31 28.88 -17.79 53.48
CA GLN A 31 28.10 -18.55 52.50
C GLN A 31 26.70 -17.94 52.31
N ASP A 32 25.97 -17.73 53.41
CA ASP A 32 24.65 -17.09 53.41
C ASP A 32 24.65 -15.70 52.74
N LYS A 33 25.72 -14.93 52.93
CA LYS A 33 25.85 -13.59 52.33
C LYS A 33 26.07 -13.67 50.83
N ILE A 34 26.88 -14.62 50.36
CA ILE A 34 27.13 -14.85 48.94
C ILE A 34 25.84 -15.33 48.28
N ASP A 35 25.17 -16.30 48.86
CA ASP A 35 23.93 -16.87 48.31
C ASP A 35 22.83 -15.81 48.19
N LYS A 36 22.67 -14.95 49.22
CA LYS A 36 21.75 -13.80 49.16
C LYS A 36 22.15 -12.79 48.08
N ALA A 37 23.43 -12.46 47.97
CA ALA A 37 23.91 -11.51 46.96
C ALA A 37 23.72 -12.04 45.53
N VAL A 38 23.91 -13.34 45.31
CA VAL A 38 23.69 -13.99 44.02
C VAL A 38 22.19 -14.10 43.71
N ALA A 39 21.37 -14.49 44.68
CA ALA A 39 19.91 -14.58 44.53
C ALA A 39 19.29 -13.21 44.18
N ILE A 40 19.70 -12.14 44.87
CA ILE A 40 19.24 -10.76 44.57
C ILE A 40 19.62 -10.35 43.14
N ARG A 41 20.75 -10.83 42.61
CA ARG A 41 21.20 -10.52 41.24
C ARG A 41 20.46 -11.31 40.17
N GLN A 42 19.91 -12.46 40.51
CA GLN A 42 19.08 -13.29 39.62
C GLN A 42 17.61 -12.86 39.63
N VAL A 43 17.15 -12.24 40.72
CA VAL A 43 15.83 -11.60 40.79
C VAL A 43 15.95 -10.16 40.32
N THR A 44 16.24 -9.94 39.03
CA THR A 44 15.67 -8.76 38.37
C THR A 44 14.16 -8.88 38.52
N PRO A 45 13.44 -7.85 39.00
CA PRO A 45 12.00 -7.92 39.13
C PRO A 45 11.43 -8.26 37.76
N ASP A 46 10.82 -9.44 37.69
CA ASP A 46 10.17 -9.95 36.51
C ASP A 46 9.18 -8.87 36.04
N GLU A 47 9.41 -8.48 34.79
CA GLU A 47 8.75 -7.41 34.09
C GLU A 47 7.23 -7.61 34.23
N LYS A 48 6.53 -6.71 34.92
CA LYS A 48 5.14 -6.41 34.52
C LYS A 48 5.17 -5.56 33.24
N ARG A 49 5.86 -6.05 32.22
CA ARG A 49 5.78 -5.51 30.86
C ARG A 49 4.48 -6.05 30.31
N GLY A 50 3.44 -5.24 30.49
CA GLY A 50 2.05 -5.61 30.26
C GLY A 50 1.86 -6.40 28.96
N PHE A 51 0.89 -7.31 28.99
CA PHE A 51 0.48 -8.19 27.89
C PHE A 51 0.38 -7.50 26.51
N PHE A 52 0.26 -6.17 26.46
CA PHE A 52 0.39 -5.32 25.27
C PHE A 52 1.76 -5.38 24.55
N SER A 53 2.78 -6.03 25.09
CA SER A 53 4.06 -6.27 24.41
C SER A 53 4.04 -7.49 23.49
N LEU A 54 3.09 -8.43 23.68
CA LEU A 54 3.01 -9.69 22.92
C LEU A 54 2.00 -9.65 21.77
N LEU A 55 1.06 -8.71 21.74
CA LEU A 55 0.20 -8.50 20.57
C LEU A 55 0.93 -7.76 19.43
N ARG A 56 2.01 -7.06 19.74
CA ARG A 56 2.78 -6.23 18.79
C ARG A 56 3.31 -6.99 17.55
N PRO A 57 3.85 -8.22 17.65
CA PRO A 57 4.37 -8.92 16.47
C PRO A 57 3.27 -9.49 15.55
N GLN A 58 2.15 -9.99 16.10
CA GLN A 58 1.07 -10.55 15.27
C GLN A 58 0.18 -9.47 14.65
N LEU A 59 0.02 -8.33 15.34
CA LEU A 59 -0.65 -7.15 14.76
C LEU A 59 0.12 -6.55 13.59
N ALA A 60 1.46 -6.55 13.62
CA ALA A 60 2.27 -6.06 12.50
C ALA A 60 2.05 -6.92 11.23
N LEU A 61 1.92 -8.24 11.39
CA LEU A 61 1.61 -9.15 10.29
C LEU A 61 0.19 -8.91 9.73
N ALA A 62 -0.82 -8.81 10.60
CA ALA A 62 -2.19 -8.55 10.20
C ALA A 62 -2.36 -7.16 9.55
N ALA A 63 -1.70 -6.13 10.10
CA ALA A 63 -1.68 -4.79 9.53
C ALA A 63 -0.97 -4.75 8.17
N GLY A 64 0.09 -5.54 7.98
CA GLY A 64 0.74 -5.71 6.68
C GLY A 64 -0.18 -6.34 5.65
N PHE A 65 -0.91 -7.41 6.03
CA PHE A 65 -1.88 -8.05 5.15
C PHE A 65 -3.05 -7.12 4.80
N ALA A 66 -3.62 -6.46 5.81
CA ALA A 66 -4.68 -5.46 5.62
C ALA A 66 -4.20 -4.29 4.75
N GLY A 67 -2.96 -3.85 4.92
CA GLY A 67 -2.31 -2.83 4.10
C GLY A 67 -2.20 -3.27 2.63
N LEU A 68 -1.78 -4.52 2.36
CA LEU A 68 -1.69 -5.08 1.02
C LEU A 68 -3.06 -5.15 0.34
N VAL A 69 -4.10 -5.58 1.07
CA VAL A 69 -5.48 -5.62 0.57
C VAL A 69 -5.98 -4.21 0.24
N LEU A 70 -5.75 -3.24 1.13
CA LEU A 70 -6.14 -1.85 0.90
C LEU A 70 -5.39 -1.22 -0.28
N LEU A 71 -4.10 -1.50 -0.42
CA LEU A 71 -3.27 -0.99 -1.51
C LEU A 71 -3.70 -1.60 -2.84
N GLY A 72 -4.01 -2.90 -2.86
CA GLY A 72 -4.60 -3.57 -4.02
C GLY A 72 -5.98 -3.02 -4.40
N TYR A 73 -6.87 -2.84 -3.42
CA TYR A 73 -8.18 -2.21 -3.64
C TYR A 73 -8.04 -0.78 -4.17
N PHE A 74 -7.13 0.01 -3.61
CA PHE A 74 -6.89 1.38 -4.04
C PHE A 74 -6.28 1.42 -5.44
N ALA A 75 -5.36 0.50 -5.77
CA ALA A 75 -4.80 0.36 -7.11
C ALA A 75 -5.90 0.02 -8.12
N VAL A 76 -6.74 -0.98 -7.82
CA VAL A 76 -7.91 -1.32 -8.65
C VAL A 76 -8.81 -0.12 -8.81
N LYS A 77 -9.14 0.61 -7.74
CA LYS A 77 -9.99 1.81 -7.80
C LYS A 77 -9.35 2.98 -8.55
N LEU A 78 -8.02 3.08 -8.57
CA LEU A 78 -7.28 4.14 -9.27
C LEU A 78 -7.16 3.84 -10.77
N ILE A 79 -7.04 2.56 -11.13
CA ILE A 79 -6.86 2.10 -12.52
C ILE A 79 -8.21 1.81 -13.17
N LEU A 80 -9.11 1.08 -12.51
CA LEU A 80 -10.52 1.00 -12.86
C LEU A 80 -11.22 2.24 -12.29
N LYS A 81 -10.92 3.40 -12.88
CA LYS A 81 -11.88 4.50 -12.87
C LYS A 81 -13.07 3.98 -13.68
N PRO A 82 -14.27 3.78 -13.08
CA PRO A 82 -15.44 3.54 -13.90
C PRO A 82 -15.55 4.75 -14.82
N GLU A 83 -15.45 4.51 -16.13
CA GLU A 83 -15.76 5.51 -17.15
C GLU A 83 -17.07 6.17 -16.71
N PRO A 84 -17.11 7.52 -16.60
CA PRO A 84 -18.38 8.18 -16.38
C PRO A 84 -19.29 7.71 -17.52
N GLU A 85 -20.42 7.10 -17.17
CA GLU A 85 -21.48 6.69 -18.10
C GLU A 85 -21.49 7.70 -19.25
N THR A 86 -20.98 7.28 -20.41
CA THR A 86 -20.72 8.21 -21.51
C THR A 86 -22.05 8.88 -21.80
N SER A 87 -22.11 10.19 -21.54
CA SER A 87 -23.32 10.94 -21.81
C SER A 87 -23.61 10.75 -23.29
N GLN A 88 -24.87 10.56 -23.69
CA GLN A 88 -25.20 10.39 -25.11
C GLN A 88 -24.66 11.55 -25.96
N ASN A 89 -24.48 12.72 -25.33
CA ASN A 89 -23.86 13.89 -25.93
C ASN A 89 -22.36 13.68 -26.22
N ASP A 90 -21.61 12.99 -25.37
CA ASP A 90 -20.18 12.73 -25.56
C ASP A 90 -19.96 11.67 -26.66
N LEU A 91 -20.88 10.69 -26.77
CA LEU A 91 -20.88 9.73 -27.90
C LEU A 91 -21.18 10.43 -29.22
N ALA A 92 -22.21 11.29 -29.24
CA ALA A 92 -22.57 12.05 -30.44
C ALA A 92 -21.41 12.95 -30.89
N GLU A 93 -20.76 13.66 -29.95
CA GLU A 93 -19.59 14.51 -30.23
C GLU A 93 -18.39 13.70 -30.73
N TYR A 94 -18.15 12.51 -30.16
CA TYR A 94 -17.06 11.62 -30.61
C TYR A 94 -17.29 11.08 -32.02
N ILE A 95 -18.52 10.66 -32.33
CA ILE A 95 -18.88 10.18 -33.66
C ILE A 95 -18.79 11.34 -34.65
N GLU A 96 -19.32 12.52 -34.34
CA GLU A 96 -19.23 13.72 -35.19
C GLU A 96 -17.77 14.09 -35.51
N PHE A 97 -16.89 14.05 -34.51
CA PHE A 97 -15.48 14.37 -34.68
C PHE A 97 -14.72 13.35 -35.55
N HIS A 98 -15.12 12.08 -35.55
CA HIS A 98 -14.46 11.01 -36.31
C HIS A 98 -15.29 10.53 -37.51
N MET A 99 -16.28 11.28 -37.97
CA MET A 99 -17.13 10.87 -39.11
C MET A 99 -16.31 10.52 -40.35
N ASP A 100 -15.23 11.25 -40.60
CA ASP A 100 -14.34 11.03 -41.75
C ASP A 100 -13.59 9.68 -41.70
N ASP A 101 -13.46 9.08 -40.52
CA ASP A 101 -12.79 7.79 -40.35
C ASP A 101 -13.73 6.58 -40.61
N PHE A 102 -15.04 6.83 -40.72
CA PHE A 102 -16.05 5.79 -40.97
C PHE A 102 -16.46 5.78 -42.44
N ASP A 103 -16.27 4.64 -43.10
CA ASP A 103 -16.86 4.43 -44.43
C ASP A 103 -18.38 4.24 -44.31
N GLU A 104 -19.15 4.74 -45.28
CA GLU A 104 -20.61 4.61 -45.33
C GLU A 104 -21.09 3.16 -45.18
N SER A 105 -20.39 2.22 -45.82
CA SER A 105 -20.67 0.78 -45.70
C SER A 105 -20.58 0.27 -44.26
N GLN A 106 -19.64 0.76 -43.46
CA GLN A 106 -19.47 0.39 -42.06
C GLN A 106 -20.59 0.97 -41.19
N ILE A 107 -21.09 2.16 -41.53
CA ILE A 107 -22.24 2.78 -40.87
C ILE A 107 -23.51 1.98 -41.16
N ILE A 108 -23.72 1.58 -42.42
CA ILE A 108 -24.85 0.74 -42.83
C ILE A 108 -24.82 -0.62 -42.13
N ASP A 109 -23.67 -1.28 -42.08
CA ASP A 109 -23.50 -2.57 -41.39
C ASP A 109 -23.76 -2.44 -39.88
N ALA A 110 -23.27 -1.37 -39.24
CA ALA A 110 -23.52 -1.11 -37.82
C ALA A 110 -25.00 -0.85 -37.52
N LEU A 111 -25.72 -0.17 -38.43
CA LEU A 111 -27.17 0.02 -38.35
C LEU A 111 -27.95 -1.27 -38.64
N GLY A 112 -27.40 -2.18 -39.45
CA GLY A 112 -28.04 -3.45 -39.82
C GLY A 112 -27.81 -4.60 -38.82
N GLU A 113 -26.66 -4.64 -38.12
CA GLU A 113 -26.34 -5.69 -37.14
C GLU A 113 -27.00 -5.45 -35.77
N GLN A 114 -27.22 -4.18 -35.43
CA GLN A 114 -28.07 -3.80 -34.32
C GLN A 114 -29.52 -3.92 -34.83
N ASP A 115 -30.29 -4.88 -34.34
CA ASP A 115 -31.76 -4.81 -34.38
C ASP A 115 -32.28 -4.16 -33.06
N PRO A 116 -32.20 -2.83 -32.90
CA PRO A 116 -33.08 -2.10 -32.01
C PRO A 116 -34.25 -1.59 -32.83
N GLY A 117 -34.77 -2.35 -33.81
CA GLY A 117 -35.76 -1.87 -34.77
C GLY A 117 -35.37 -0.53 -35.37
N ILE A 118 -34.61 -0.53 -36.48
CA ILE A 118 -34.55 0.67 -37.33
C ILE A 118 -36.00 1.17 -37.41
N PRO A 119 -36.33 2.38 -36.88
CA PRO A 119 -37.69 2.87 -36.98
C PRO A 119 -38.02 2.71 -38.45
N GLU A 120 -39.08 2.00 -38.78
CA GLU A 120 -39.49 1.87 -40.18
C GLU A 120 -39.69 3.31 -40.64
N LEU A 121 -38.68 3.87 -41.31
CA LEU A 121 -38.66 5.27 -41.68
C LEU A 121 -39.69 5.32 -42.79
N ASP A 122 -40.90 5.74 -42.42
CA ASP A 122 -42.05 5.90 -43.30
C ASP A 122 -41.78 7.10 -44.21
N TYR A 123 -40.82 6.90 -45.10
CA TYR A 123 -40.48 7.86 -46.13
C TYR A 123 -41.57 7.80 -47.19
N THR A 124 -42.15 8.95 -47.45
CA THR A 124 -43.05 9.09 -48.59
C THR A 124 -42.23 9.32 -49.86
N ASP A 125 -42.74 8.85 -51.00
CA ASP A 125 -42.09 9.08 -52.30
C ASP A 125 -41.82 10.58 -52.54
N ASP A 126 -42.69 11.46 -52.04
CA ASP A 126 -42.55 12.91 -52.16
C ASP A 126 -41.36 13.46 -51.36
N GLU A 127 -41.07 12.91 -50.17
CA GLU A 127 -39.91 13.31 -49.35
C GLU A 127 -38.60 12.87 -49.99
N ILE A 128 -38.59 11.66 -50.57
CA ILE A 128 -37.44 11.15 -51.33
C ILE A 128 -37.21 12.03 -52.56
N ILE A 129 -38.24 12.34 -53.34
CA ILE A 129 -38.15 13.22 -54.51
C ILE A 129 -37.67 14.62 -54.09
N TYR A 130 -38.19 15.18 -52.99
CA TYR A 130 -37.78 16.49 -52.50
C TYR A 130 -36.31 16.53 -52.10
N TYR A 131 -35.82 15.49 -51.44
CA TYR A 131 -34.41 15.36 -51.08
C TYR A 131 -33.53 15.30 -52.34
N LEU A 132 -33.86 14.42 -53.30
CA LEU A 132 -33.11 14.27 -54.55
C LEU A 132 -33.04 15.60 -55.34
N VAL A 133 -34.14 16.35 -55.38
CA VAL A 133 -34.18 17.66 -56.05
C VAL A 133 -33.37 18.73 -55.29
N THR A 134 -33.38 18.68 -53.95
CA THR A 134 -32.67 19.67 -53.12
C THR A 134 -31.15 19.48 -53.17
N GLU A 135 -30.70 18.22 -53.22
CA GLU A 135 -29.28 17.85 -53.32
C GLU A 135 -28.76 17.78 -54.77
N ASP A 136 -29.59 18.14 -55.76
CA ASP A 136 -29.26 18.10 -57.21
C ASP A 136 -28.78 16.71 -57.69
N ILE A 137 -29.37 15.66 -57.11
CA ILE A 137 -29.07 14.27 -57.45
C ILE A 137 -29.96 13.86 -58.63
N ASP A 138 -29.32 13.61 -59.78
CA ASP A 138 -30.03 13.20 -60.99
C ASP A 138 -30.14 11.67 -61.14
N GLU A 139 -30.98 11.24 -62.08
CA GLU A 139 -31.23 9.82 -62.36
C GLU A 139 -29.94 9.09 -62.81
N ILE A 140 -29.02 9.80 -63.46
CA ILE A 140 -27.78 9.22 -63.99
C ILE A 140 -26.84 8.90 -62.84
N THR A 141 -26.68 9.81 -61.87
CA THR A 141 -25.90 9.61 -60.65
C THR A 141 -26.38 8.40 -59.86
N ILE A 142 -27.70 8.22 -59.73
CA ILE A 142 -28.26 7.06 -59.01
C ILE A 142 -27.93 5.74 -59.71
N MET A 143 -27.99 5.71 -61.05
CA MET A 143 -27.67 4.49 -61.80
C MET A 143 -26.19 4.09 -61.70
N GLU A 144 -25.28 5.06 -61.54
CA GLU A 144 -23.84 4.81 -61.42
C GLU A 144 -23.47 4.20 -60.06
N GLU A 145 -24.11 4.65 -58.98
CA GLU A 145 -23.86 4.16 -57.60
C GLU A 145 -24.44 2.76 -57.34
N LEU A 146 -25.42 2.30 -58.14
CA LEU A 146 -26.05 0.97 -57.99
C LEU A 146 -25.33 -0.17 -58.74
N GLN A 147 -24.20 0.11 -59.41
CA GLN A 147 -23.50 -0.82 -60.30
C GLN A 147 -22.24 -1.42 -59.67
#